data_AF-A0A2D5WK62-F1
#
_entry.id   AF-A0A2D5WK62-F1
#
_cell.length_a   1.000
_cell.length_b   1.000
_cell.length_c   1.000
_cell.angle_alpha   90.00
_cell.angle_beta   90.00
_cell.angle_gamma   90.00
#
_symmetry.space_group_name_H-M   'P 1'
#
loop_
_entity.id
_entity.type
_entity.pdbx_description
1 polymer ?
#
loop_
_entity_poly.entity_id
_entity_poly.type
_entity_poly.pdbx_seq_one_letter_code
_entity_poly.pdbx_strand_id
1 'polypeptide(L)'
;MSKELAEEHYKEHKDKPFFGDLVSFITSGPVVAMQIEGEDVVLQIRNIMGATNPNDATPGSIRGDLATELDKNVVHGSDSNESAERELSLFFGN
;
A
#
# COMPACT_ATOMS: atom_id res chain seq x y z
N MET A 1 2.16 -7.75 10.40
CA MET A 1 0.81 -8.14 9.92
C MET A 1 0.77 -9.66 9.80
N SER A 2 -0.36 -10.33 10.06
CA SER A 2 -0.49 -11.79 9.84
C SER A 2 -0.64 -12.12 8.35
N LYS A 3 -0.36 -13.37 7.98
CA LYS A 3 -0.48 -13.82 6.58
C LYS A 3 -1.94 -13.75 6.09
N GLU A 4 -2.87 -14.14 6.94
CA GLU A 4 -4.30 -14.15 6.64
C GLU A 4 -4.81 -12.71 6.38
N LEU A 5 -4.33 -11.75 7.17
CA LEU A 5 -4.67 -10.34 6.99
C LEU A 5 -4.09 -9.78 5.68
N ALA A 6 -2.85 -10.15 5.34
CA ALA A 6 -2.21 -9.74 4.09
C ALA A 6 -2.92 -10.32 2.85
N GLU A 7 -3.34 -11.58 2.91
CA GLU A 7 -4.08 -12.25 1.83
C GLU A 7 -5.45 -11.62 1.61
N GLU A 8 -6.17 -11.28 2.68
CA GLU A 8 -7.46 -10.58 2.58
C GLU A 8 -7.29 -9.14 2.06
N HIS A 9 -6.26 -8.43 2.52
CA HIS A 9 -5.93 -7.07 2.06
C HIS A 9 -5.68 -7.02 0.55
N TYR A 10 -4.90 -7.99 0.03
CA TYR A 10 -4.55 -8.07 -1.39
C TYR A 10 -5.43 -9.06 -2.19
N LYS A 11 -6.63 -9.39 -1.72
CA LYS A 11 -7.48 -10.41 -2.36
C LYS A 11 -7.77 -10.13 -3.84
N GLU A 12 -7.79 -8.86 -4.25
CA GLU A 12 -7.99 -8.42 -5.64
C GLU A 12 -6.83 -8.86 -6.57
N HIS A 13 -5.69 -9.25 -6.00
CA HIS A 13 -4.52 -9.72 -6.71
C HIS A 13 -4.30 -11.23 -6.60
N LYS A 14 -5.21 -11.97 -5.97
CA LYS A 14 -5.04 -13.41 -5.66
C LYS A 14 -4.65 -14.27 -6.87
N ASP A 15 -5.20 -13.98 -8.04
CA ASP A 15 -4.94 -14.73 -9.28
C ASP A 15 -3.73 -14.21 -10.06
N LYS A 16 -3.01 -13.21 -9.54
CA LYS A 16 -1.82 -12.65 -10.18
C LYS A 16 -0.58 -13.48 -9.84
N PRO A 17 0.36 -13.65 -10.79
CA PRO A 17 1.56 -14.48 -10.56
C PRO A 17 2.46 -13.95 -9.44
N PHE A 18 2.40 -12.64 -9.14
CA PHE A 18 3.19 -12.00 -8.09
C PHE A 18 2.53 -12.03 -6.69
N PHE A 19 1.33 -12.59 -6.54
CA PHE A 19 0.58 -12.53 -5.28
C PHE A 19 1.31 -13.20 -4.12
N GLY A 20 1.92 -14.37 -4.37
CA GLY A 20 2.68 -15.09 -3.35
C GLY A 20 3.86 -14.28 -2.82
N ASP A 21 4.62 -13.65 -3.73
CA ASP A 21 5.76 -12.81 -3.38
C ASP A 21 5.32 -11.55 -2.63
N LEU A 22 4.22 -10.92 -3.06
CA LEU A 22 3.61 -9.76 -2.38
C LEU A 22 3.25 -10.08 -0.92
N VAL A 23 2.53 -11.18 -0.68
CA VAL A 23 2.14 -11.61 0.67
C VAL A 23 3.38 -11.95 1.50
N SER A 24 4.35 -12.66 0.91
CA SER A 24 5.61 -12.99 1.59
C SER A 24 6.38 -11.74 1.99
N PHE A 25 6.43 -10.73 1.11
CA PHE A 25 7.17 -9.50 1.37
C PHE A 25 6.53 -8.68 2.49
N ILE A 26 5.22 -8.41 2.40
CA ILE A 26 4.54 -7.55 3.37
C ILE A 26 4.40 -8.19 4.78
N THR A 27 4.57 -9.51 4.86
CA THR A 27 4.60 -10.26 6.14
C THR A 27 6.02 -10.55 6.65
N SER A 28 7.06 -10.21 5.89
CA SER A 28 8.46 -10.47 6.26
C SER A 28 8.98 -9.61 7.44
N GLY A 29 8.25 -8.55 7.80
CA GLY A 29 8.65 -7.62 8.85
C GLY A 29 7.47 -6.86 9.46
N PRO A 30 7.75 -6.06 10.51
CA PRO A 30 6.75 -5.16 11.08
C PRO A 30 6.35 -4.08 10.07
N VAL A 31 5.08 -3.68 10.11
CA VAL A 31 4.52 -2.59 9.30
C VAL A 31 3.91 -1.56 10.22
N VAL A 32 3.91 -0.30 9.81
CA VAL A 32 3.17 0.78 10.48
C VAL A 32 1.89 1.00 9.70
N ALA A 33 0.74 0.68 10.30
CA ALA A 33 -0.57 0.98 9.76
C ALA A 33 -1.02 2.36 10.26
N MET A 34 -1.61 3.18 9.40
CA MET A 34 -2.09 4.52 9.73
C MET A 34 -3.49 4.76 9.14
N GLN A 35 -4.33 5.46 9.88
CA GLN A 35 -5.56 6.07 9.38
C GLN A 35 -5.32 7.58 9.27
N ILE A 36 -5.54 8.15 8.08
CA ILE A 36 -5.27 9.55 7.79
C ILE A 36 -6.57 10.21 7.31
N GLU A 37 -6.86 11.39 7.86
CA GLU A 37 -8.04 12.19 7.53
C GLU A 37 -7.62 13.51 6.88
N GLY A 38 -8.42 13.99 5.94
CA GLY A 38 -8.23 15.28 5.28
C GLY A 38 -9.12 15.44 4.05
N GLU A 39 -9.13 16.65 3.50
CA GLU A 39 -9.77 16.93 2.21
C GLU A 39 -9.01 16.22 1.07
N ASP A 40 -9.74 15.52 0.20
CA ASP A 40 -9.19 14.71 -0.89
C ASP A 40 -8.06 13.74 -0.47
N VAL A 41 -8.11 13.24 0.78
CA VAL A 41 -6.97 12.56 1.43
C VAL A 41 -6.42 11.38 0.64
N VAL A 42 -7.26 10.58 -0.01
CA VAL A 42 -6.81 9.46 -0.84
C VAL A 42 -5.90 9.95 -1.97
N LEU A 43 -6.33 10.99 -2.71
CA LEU A 43 -5.52 11.59 -3.77
C LEU A 43 -4.23 12.22 -3.22
N GLN A 44 -4.34 12.97 -2.11
CA GLN A 44 -3.20 13.64 -1.49
C GLN A 44 -2.12 12.65 -1.03
N ILE A 45 -2.53 11.56 -0.37
CA ILE A 45 -1.61 10.52 0.07
C ILE A 45 -0.95 9.83 -1.13
N ARG A 46 -1.70 9.54 -2.20
CA ARG A 46 -1.11 8.95 -3.42
C ARG A 46 -0.09 9.87 -4.07
N ASN A 47 -0.32 11.19 -4.04
CA ASN A 47 0.65 12.17 -4.53
C ASN A 47 1.93 12.19 -3.67
N ILE A 48 1.78 12.14 -2.34
CA ILE A 48 2.93 12.06 -1.40
C ILE A 48 3.72 10.76 -1.60
N MET A 49 3.03 9.65 -1.85
CA MET A 49 3.66 8.35 -2.11
C MET A 49 4.46 8.34 -3.40
N GLY A 50 3.93 8.94 -4.47
CA GLY A 50 4.50 8.89 -5.82
C GLY A 50 4.08 7.64 -6.61
N ALA A 51 4.46 7.61 -7.89
CA ALA A 51 4.13 6.50 -8.79
C ALA A 51 4.65 5.15 -8.25
N THR A 52 3.94 4.05 -8.55
CA THR A 52 4.29 2.70 -8.06
C THR A 52 5.68 2.27 -8.50
N ASN A 53 6.06 2.59 -9.75
CA ASN A 53 7.42 2.40 -10.25
C ASN A 53 8.28 3.58 -9.79
N PRO A 54 9.34 3.35 -8.99
CA PRO A 54 10.20 4.43 -8.49
C PRO A 54 10.84 5.26 -9.61
N ASN A 55 11.10 4.66 -10.78
CA ASN A 55 11.64 5.38 -11.95
C ASN A 55 10.67 6.43 -12.52
N ASP A 56 9.38 6.25 -12.28
CA ASP A 56 8.32 7.17 -12.73
C ASP A 56 7.85 8.10 -11.59
N ALA A 57 8.42 7.97 -10.38
CA ALA A 57 8.04 8.74 -9.22
C ALA A 57 8.78 10.09 -9.17
N THR A 58 8.05 11.16 -8.84
CA THR A 58 8.61 12.51 -8.73
C THR A 58 9.60 12.59 -7.56
N PRO A 59 10.77 13.21 -7.72
CA PRO A 59 11.67 13.52 -6.60
C PRO A 59 10.94 14.28 -5.49
N GLY A 60 11.19 13.92 -4.23
CA GLY A 60 10.46 14.45 -3.06
C GLY A 60 9.23 13.64 -2.66
N SER A 61 8.79 12.69 -3.49
CA SER A 61 7.79 11.68 -3.06
C SER A 61 8.48 10.55 -2.30
N ILE A 62 7.73 9.81 -1.48
CA ILE A 62 8.28 8.68 -0.71
C ILE A 62 8.98 7.67 -1.63
N ARG A 63 8.35 7.32 -2.75
CA ARG A 63 8.92 6.35 -3.69
C ARG A 63 10.05 6.93 -4.52
N GLY A 64 9.96 8.21 -4.91
CA GLY A 64 11.04 8.88 -5.63
C GLY A 64 12.34 8.95 -4.82
N ASP A 65 12.22 9.10 -3.49
CA ASP A 65 13.38 9.28 -2.63
C ASP A 65 13.90 7.98 -1.98
N LEU A 66 13.01 7.01 -1.70
CA LEU A 66 13.34 5.86 -0.85
C LEU A 66 13.12 4.49 -1.50
N ALA A 67 12.30 4.39 -2.55
CA ALA A 67 12.03 3.09 -3.15
C ALA A 67 13.13 2.67 -4.13
N THR A 68 13.42 1.38 -4.17
CA THR A 68 14.52 0.80 -4.97
C THR A 68 14.03 -0.10 -6.09
N GLU A 69 12.92 -0.81 -5.87
CA GLU A 69 12.34 -1.78 -6.78
C GLU A 69 10.82 -1.60 -6.87
N LEU A 70 10.21 -2.07 -7.96
CA LEU A 70 8.77 -1.91 -8.22
C LEU A 70 7.90 -2.59 -7.15
N ASP A 71 8.32 -3.78 -6.73
CA ASP A 71 7.68 -4.65 -5.74
C ASP A 71 8.04 -4.28 -4.30
N LYS A 72 9.17 -3.60 -4.09
CA LYS A 72 9.65 -3.14 -2.76
C LYS A 72 9.63 -1.62 -2.67
N ASN A 73 8.44 -1.05 -2.86
CA ASN A 73 8.25 0.40 -3.03
C ASN A 73 7.90 1.17 -1.74
N VAL A 74 8.31 0.65 -0.58
CA VAL A 74 8.30 1.32 0.75
C VAL A 74 6.91 1.55 1.37
N VAL A 75 5.89 1.93 0.60
CA VAL A 75 4.60 2.41 1.12
C VAL A 75 3.41 1.89 0.30
N HIS A 76 2.34 1.52 1.01
CA HIS A 76 1.01 1.23 0.49
C HIS A 76 0.05 2.37 0.85
N GLY A 77 -0.95 2.58 0.00
CA GLY A 77 -2.05 3.51 0.27
C GLY A 77 -3.21 3.18 -0.67
N SER A 78 -4.43 3.36 -0.16
CA SER A 78 -5.66 3.03 -0.88
C SER A 78 -5.75 3.80 -2.20
N ASP A 79 -6.37 3.19 -3.20
CA ASP A 79 -6.47 3.77 -4.55
C ASP A 79 -7.80 4.49 -4.82
N SER A 80 -8.79 4.30 -3.95
CA SER A 80 -10.11 4.91 -3.99
C SER A 80 -10.69 5.05 -2.58
N ASN A 81 -11.80 5.78 -2.44
CA ASN A 81 -12.51 5.89 -1.17
C ASN A 81 -13.09 4.53 -0.75
N GLU A 82 -13.57 3.74 -1.70
CA GLU A 82 -14.12 2.41 -1.47
C GLU A 82 -13.04 1.43 -0.96
N SER A 83 -11.83 1.49 -1.55
CA SER A 83 -10.69 0.74 -1.06
C SER A 83 -10.27 1.22 0.33
N ALA A 84 -10.27 2.54 0.58
CA ALA A 84 -9.91 3.11 1.87
C ALA A 84 -10.85 2.64 2.99
N GLU A 85 -12.16 2.67 2.78
CA GLU A 85 -13.14 2.17 3.75
C GLU A 85 -12.92 0.69 4.08
N ARG A 86 -12.76 -0.15 3.04
CA ARG A 86 -12.49 -1.58 3.21
C ARG A 86 -11.19 -1.84 3.98
N GLU A 87 -10.11 -1.17 3.59
CA GLU A 87 -8.78 -1.34 4.20
C GLU A 87 -8.78 -0.85 5.65
N LEU A 88 -9.42 0.28 5.95
CA LEU A 88 -9.53 0.78 7.32
C LEU A 88 -10.31 -0.17 8.21
N SER A 89 -11.49 -0.65 7.78
CA SER A 89 -12.25 -1.66 8.53
C SER A 89 -11.46 -2.94 8.74
N LEU A 90 -10.62 -3.34 7.77
CA LEU A 90 -9.80 -4.54 7.86
C LEU A 90 -8.65 -4.41 8.88
N PHE A 91 -8.01 -3.23 8.98
CA PHE A 91 -6.86 -3.01 9.86
C PHE A 91 -7.23 -2.50 11.26
N PHE A 92 -8.26 -1.68 11.37
CA PHE A 92 -8.61 -0.97 12.61
C PHE A 92 -9.94 -1.41 13.21
N GLY A 93 -10.71 -2.25 12.50
CA GLY A 93 -12.08 -2.57 12.89
C GLY A 93 -13.03 -1.39 12.65
N ASN A 94 -14.26 -1.53 13.15
CA ASN A 94 -15.25 -0.45 13.18
C ASN A 94 -15.30 0.21 14.56
#